data_AF-A0A0K2VQF6-F1
#
_entry.id   AF-A0A0K2VQF6-F1
#
_cell.length_a   1.000
_cell.length_b   1.000
_cell.length_c   1.000
_cell.angle_alpha   90.00
_cell.angle_beta   90.00
_cell.angle_gamma   90.00
#
_symmetry.space_group_name_H-M   'P 1'
#
loop_
_entity.id
_entity.type
_entity.pdbx_description
1 polymer ?
#
loop_
_entity_poly.entity_id
_entity_poly.type
_entity_poly.pdbx_seq_one_letter_code
_entity_poly.pdbx_strand_id
1 'polypeptide(L)'
;MRRRAGILIAMLLADAPLAAAAPIDVAAWARSTPTSYHLSGDKNEPTYLAAIDIERRGDVFTITGGAPAWAERSIEAIEVLPDGTLRHRICPRAMRCDDGWVPSGFLAAAALLSALREGRSLGEAETVAYGERQVICIPAERIGIAEPILDPCFDRLTGAVLAQRHRLSGKFDGPSLDPWSIRVQQAAAKP
;
A
#
# COMPACT_ATOMS: atom_id res chain seq x y z
N MET A 1 -23.78 28.15 -62.61
CA MET A 1 -24.38 27.66 -61.35
C MET A 1 -23.64 26.39 -60.89
N ARG A 2 -22.75 26.49 -59.90
CA ARG A 2 -21.99 25.33 -59.34
C ARG A 2 -22.54 25.01 -57.95
N ARG A 3 -23.18 23.85 -57.79
CA ARG A 3 -23.61 23.31 -56.49
C ARG A 3 -22.42 22.66 -55.80
N ARG A 4 -22.07 23.08 -54.58
CA ARG A 4 -21.11 22.39 -53.71
C ARG A 4 -21.90 21.45 -52.80
N ALA A 5 -21.65 20.14 -52.93
CA ALA A 5 -22.13 19.14 -52.00
C ALA A 5 -21.19 19.12 -50.77
N GLY A 6 -21.72 19.46 -49.60
CA GLY A 6 -21.01 19.33 -48.33
C GLY A 6 -21.19 17.91 -47.79
N ILE A 7 -20.08 17.21 -47.57
CA ILE A 7 -20.06 15.91 -46.89
C ILE A 7 -20.06 16.19 -45.39
N LEU A 8 -21.13 15.82 -44.70
CA LEU A 8 -21.16 15.72 -43.24
C LEU A 8 -20.55 14.37 -42.84
N ILE A 9 -19.41 14.42 -42.14
CA ILE A 9 -18.85 13.23 -41.47
C ILE A 9 -19.40 13.24 -40.05
N ALA A 10 -20.38 12.37 -39.78
CA ALA A 10 -20.86 12.10 -38.42
C ALA A 10 -19.84 11.20 -37.72
N MET A 11 -19.13 11.72 -36.72
CA MET A 11 -18.31 10.91 -35.83
C MET A 11 -19.23 10.13 -34.88
N LEU A 12 -19.35 8.83 -35.11
CA LEU A 12 -19.93 7.87 -34.16
C LEU A 12 -18.95 7.72 -33.00
N LEU A 13 -19.24 8.37 -31.87
CA LEU A 13 -18.60 8.08 -30.59
C LEU A 13 -19.16 6.75 -30.10
N ALA A 14 -18.37 5.68 -30.27
CA ALA A 14 -18.67 4.39 -29.68
C ALA A 14 -18.41 4.48 -28.16
N ASP A 15 -19.48 4.39 -27.37
CA ASP A 15 -19.40 4.08 -25.93
C ASP A 15 -18.80 2.67 -25.79
N ALA A 16 -17.48 2.60 -25.64
CA ALA A 16 -16.85 1.36 -25.22
C ALA A 16 -17.23 1.13 -23.75
N PRO A 17 -17.87 -0.01 -23.41
CA PRO A 17 -18.16 -0.31 -22.02
C PRO A 17 -16.84 -0.32 -21.25
N LEU A 18 -16.78 0.44 -20.16
CA LEU A 18 -15.65 0.47 -19.26
C LEU A 18 -15.48 -0.94 -18.68
N ALA A 19 -14.60 -1.75 -19.29
CA ALA A 19 -14.35 -3.09 -18.82
C ALA A 19 -13.88 -3.01 -17.36
N ALA A 20 -14.62 -3.64 -16.45
CA ALA A 20 -14.19 -3.77 -15.07
C ALA A 20 -12.78 -4.38 -15.07
N ALA A 21 -11.84 -3.73 -14.37
CA ALA A 21 -10.48 -4.23 -14.31
C ALA A 21 -10.48 -5.66 -13.76
N ALA A 22 -9.76 -6.56 -14.43
CA ALA A 22 -9.67 -7.94 -13.99
C ALA A 22 -9.10 -8.02 -12.56
N PRO A 23 -9.57 -8.97 -11.73
CA PRO A 23 -8.98 -9.23 -10.43
C PRO A 23 -7.47 -9.48 -10.52
N ILE A 24 -6.73 -9.07 -9.50
CA ILE A 24 -5.27 -9.23 -9.42
C ILE A 24 -4.97 -10.47 -8.58
N ASP A 25 -4.18 -11.40 -9.12
CA ASP A 25 -3.50 -12.43 -8.31
C ASP A 25 -2.53 -11.72 -7.36
N VAL A 26 -2.88 -11.71 -6.08
CA VAL A 26 -2.15 -10.97 -5.04
C VAL A 26 -0.74 -11.51 -4.88
N ALA A 27 -0.55 -12.83 -5.01
CA ALA A 27 0.76 -13.42 -4.81
C ALA A 27 1.70 -13.09 -5.98
N ALA A 28 1.19 -13.15 -7.21
CA ALA A 28 1.94 -12.77 -8.41
C ALA A 28 2.29 -11.29 -8.42
N TRP A 29 1.34 -10.42 -8.05
CA TRP A 29 1.57 -8.98 -7.93
C TRP A 29 2.59 -8.66 -6.82
N ALA A 30 2.44 -9.21 -5.62
CA ALA A 30 3.33 -8.90 -4.51
C ALA A 30 4.78 -9.31 -4.81
N ARG A 31 5.00 -10.40 -5.57
CA ARG A 31 6.33 -10.82 -6.08
C ARG A 31 6.93 -9.86 -7.10
N SER A 32 6.12 -9.12 -7.86
CA SER A 32 6.61 -8.17 -8.86
C SER A 32 6.86 -6.76 -8.30
N THR A 33 6.48 -6.50 -7.04
CA THR A 33 6.72 -5.21 -6.40
C THR A 33 8.21 -4.91 -6.24
N PRO A 34 8.63 -3.64 -6.36
CA PRO A 34 10.03 -3.24 -6.14
C PRO A 34 10.53 -3.67 -4.76
N THR A 35 11.76 -4.17 -4.71
CA THR A 35 12.45 -4.50 -3.46
C THR A 35 13.04 -3.28 -2.77
N SER A 36 12.95 -2.10 -3.38
CA SER A 36 13.33 -0.85 -2.73
C SER A 36 12.47 0.33 -3.15
N TYR A 37 12.11 1.15 -2.17
CA TYR A 37 11.40 2.41 -2.36
C TYR A 37 11.53 3.26 -1.10
N HIS A 38 11.37 4.56 -1.27
CA HIS A 38 11.07 5.50 -0.20
C HIS A 38 9.74 6.18 -0.51
N LEU A 39 8.86 6.25 0.46
CA LEU A 39 7.55 6.85 0.35
C LEU A 39 7.37 7.80 1.53
N SER A 40 6.96 9.03 1.26
CA SER A 40 6.65 10.01 2.30
C SER A 40 5.20 10.47 2.14
N GLY A 41 4.56 10.82 3.24
CA GLY A 41 3.24 11.43 3.25
C GLY A 41 2.87 11.90 4.65
N ASP A 42 1.82 12.67 4.72
CA ASP A 42 1.24 13.13 5.98
C ASP A 42 0.06 12.23 6.34
N LYS A 43 -0.09 11.93 7.63
CA LYS A 43 -1.27 11.32 8.21
C LYS A 43 -1.96 12.36 9.08
N ASN A 44 -3.20 12.68 8.77
CA ASN A 44 -4.02 13.57 9.59
C ASN A 44 -4.76 12.76 10.66
N GLU A 45 -4.44 13.01 11.92
CA GLU A 45 -5.21 12.51 13.07
C GLU A 45 -6.10 13.63 13.62
N PRO A 46 -7.19 13.31 14.36
CA PRO A 46 -8.13 14.33 14.82
C PRO A 46 -7.49 15.49 15.59
N THR A 47 -6.33 15.28 16.20
CA THR A 47 -5.66 16.25 17.06
C THR A 47 -4.27 16.69 16.59
N TYR A 48 -3.68 16.05 15.57
CA TYR A 48 -2.36 16.42 15.06
C TYR A 48 -2.10 15.87 13.65
N LEU A 49 -1.16 16.50 12.96
CA LEU A 49 -0.61 16.02 11.69
C LEU A 49 0.69 15.27 11.96
N ALA A 50 0.86 14.08 11.37
CA ALA A 50 2.09 13.31 11.47
C ALA A 50 2.76 13.19 10.10
N ALA A 51 4.04 13.53 10.00
CA ALA A 51 4.85 13.20 8.84
C ALA A 51 5.29 11.73 8.94
N ILE A 52 5.07 10.96 7.88
CA ILE A 52 5.37 9.53 7.80
C ILE A 52 6.30 9.28 6.61
N ASP A 53 7.44 8.67 6.87
CA ASP A 53 8.30 8.06 5.86
C ASP A 53 8.24 6.54 5.99
N ILE A 54 8.02 5.86 4.87
CA ILE A 54 8.01 4.40 4.72
C ILE A 54 9.10 4.02 3.73
N GLU A 55 9.98 3.13 4.15
CA GLU A 55 11.08 2.66 3.34
C GLU A 55 11.09 1.14 3.26
N ARG A 56 11.35 0.61 2.06
CA ARG A 56 11.76 -0.78 1.86
C ARG A 56 13.18 -0.82 1.33
N ARG A 57 14.02 -1.68 1.92
CA ARG A 57 15.34 -2.06 1.41
C ARG A 57 15.49 -3.58 1.48
N GLY A 58 15.26 -4.24 0.34
CA GLY A 58 15.18 -5.69 0.26
C GLY A 58 14.04 -6.22 1.13
N ASP A 59 14.42 -6.87 2.22
CA ASP A 59 13.52 -7.51 3.18
C ASP A 59 13.33 -6.71 4.47
N VAL A 60 13.91 -5.51 4.55
CA VAL A 60 13.76 -4.61 5.67
C VAL A 60 12.76 -3.51 5.32
N PHE A 61 11.75 -3.37 6.16
CA PHE A 61 10.70 -2.37 6.08
C PHE A 61 10.85 -1.45 7.28
N THR A 62 10.99 -0.15 7.02
CA THR A 62 11.17 0.86 8.07
C THR A 62 10.06 1.89 7.96
N ILE A 63 9.49 2.26 9.09
CA ILE A 63 8.65 3.45 9.22
C ILE A 63 9.36 4.44 10.12
N THR A 64 9.40 5.69 9.68
CA THR A 64 9.67 6.84 10.53
C THR A 64 8.40 7.66 10.63
N GLY A 65 7.97 7.99 11.84
CA GLY A 65 6.86 8.91 12.07
C GLY A 65 7.27 10.03 13.03
N GLY A 66 6.61 11.17 12.94
CA GLY A 66 6.79 12.25 13.91
C GLY A 66 5.84 13.41 13.67
N ALA A 67 5.76 14.33 14.63
CA ALA A 67 5.10 15.61 14.45
C ALA A 67 5.82 16.46 13.38
N PRO A 68 5.18 17.52 12.84
CA PRO A 68 5.76 18.33 11.77
C PRO A 68 7.13 18.89 12.16
N ALA A 69 8.00 19.09 11.17
CA ALA A 69 9.42 19.40 11.37
C ALA A 69 10.21 18.34 12.16
N TRP A 70 9.73 17.08 12.17
CA TRP A 70 10.37 15.92 12.81
C TRP A 70 10.51 16.04 14.33
N ALA A 71 9.63 16.81 14.96
CA ALA A 71 9.46 16.74 16.40
C ALA A 71 8.95 15.34 16.80
N GLU A 72 9.40 14.83 17.95
CA GLU A 72 8.92 13.54 18.51
C GLU A 72 9.09 12.34 17.55
N ARG A 73 10.20 12.34 16.80
CA ARG A 73 10.49 11.28 15.82
C ARG A 73 10.57 9.90 16.48
N SER A 74 9.80 8.96 15.95
CA SER A 74 9.83 7.54 16.24
C SER A 74 10.23 6.76 14.99
N ILE A 75 10.96 5.66 15.18
CA ILE A 75 11.41 4.78 14.11
C ILE A 75 11.14 3.33 14.52
N GLU A 76 10.55 2.56 13.63
CA GLU A 76 10.35 1.12 13.76
C GLU A 76 10.82 0.43 12.49
N ALA A 77 11.44 -0.74 12.63
CA ALA A 77 11.92 -1.51 11.49
C ALA A 77 11.72 -3.01 11.68
N ILE A 78 11.19 -3.66 10.65
CA ILE A 78 10.94 -5.10 10.57
C ILE A 78 11.79 -5.68 9.45
N GLU A 79 12.45 -6.81 9.71
CA GLU A 79 13.07 -7.65 8.71
C GLU A 79 12.25 -8.91 8.52
N VAL A 80 12.07 -9.32 7.26
CA VAL A 80 11.51 -10.62 6.91
C VAL A 80 12.67 -11.56 6.59
N LEU A 81 12.77 -12.69 7.31
CA LEU A 81 13.79 -13.71 7.08
C LEU A 81 13.40 -14.62 5.90
N PRO A 82 14.35 -15.39 5.31
CA PRO A 82 14.09 -16.20 4.12
C PRO A 82 12.96 -17.24 4.27
N ASP A 83 12.74 -17.74 5.48
CA ASP A 83 11.67 -18.68 5.84
C ASP A 83 10.30 -18.01 6.06
N GLY A 84 10.24 -16.68 6.01
CA GLY A 84 9.05 -15.88 6.32
C GLY A 84 8.99 -15.39 7.76
N THR A 85 9.91 -15.80 8.64
CA THR A 85 9.95 -15.34 10.02
C THR A 85 10.15 -13.82 10.08
N LEU A 86 9.39 -13.14 10.94
CA LEU A 86 9.47 -11.70 11.15
C LEU A 86 10.39 -11.38 12.33
N ARG A 87 11.29 -10.42 12.15
CA ARG A 87 12.23 -9.98 13.19
C ARG A 87 12.22 -8.46 13.33
N HIS A 88 11.99 -7.98 14.55
CA HIS A 88 12.20 -6.56 14.87
C HIS A 88 13.69 -6.21 14.79
N ARG A 89 14.01 -5.19 13.99
CA ARG A 89 15.37 -4.61 13.88
C ARG A 89 15.50 -3.36 14.72
N ILE A 90 14.45 -2.55 14.77
CA ILE A 90 14.35 -1.36 15.60
C ILE A 90 13.00 -1.41 16.29
N CYS A 91 13.01 -1.44 17.61
CA CYS A 91 11.81 -1.36 18.45
C CYS A 91 11.69 0.05 19.03
N PRO A 92 10.58 0.77 18.82
CA PRO A 92 10.33 2.05 19.47
C PRO A 92 10.39 1.92 20.99
N ARG A 93 10.99 2.91 21.67
CA ARG A 93 11.15 2.89 23.15
C ARG A 93 9.84 2.77 23.93
N ALA A 94 8.73 3.20 23.33
CA ALA A 94 7.40 3.15 23.94
C ALA A 94 6.65 1.83 23.68
N MET A 95 7.26 0.88 22.95
CA MET A 95 6.64 -0.38 22.58
C MET A 95 7.35 -1.58 23.20
N ARG A 96 6.61 -2.69 23.33
CA ARG A 96 7.18 -4.02 23.58
C ARG A 96 7.14 -4.79 22.27
N CYS A 97 8.30 -5.23 21.84
CA CYS A 97 8.49 -5.92 20.58
C CYS A 97 8.77 -7.39 20.89
N ASP A 98 7.72 -8.13 21.19
CA ASP A 98 7.81 -9.55 21.49
C ASP A 98 7.86 -10.37 20.18
N ASP A 99 8.40 -11.59 20.28
CA ASP A 99 8.43 -12.53 19.16
C ASP A 99 7.02 -13.05 18.83
N GLY A 100 6.77 -13.41 17.57
CA GLY A 100 5.51 -13.99 17.12
C GLY A 100 4.39 -12.99 16.81
N TRP A 101 4.67 -11.69 16.87
CA TRP A 101 3.75 -10.64 16.40
C TRP A 101 3.80 -10.46 14.88
N VAL A 102 2.65 -10.14 14.27
CA VAL A 102 2.52 -9.83 12.85
C VAL A 102 2.26 -8.33 12.66
N PRO A 103 3.08 -7.60 11.88
CA PRO A 103 2.92 -6.17 11.71
C PRO A 103 1.63 -5.80 11.00
N SER A 104 0.98 -4.77 11.53
CA SER A 104 -0.21 -4.13 10.95
C SER A 104 0.10 -2.68 10.56
N GLY A 105 -0.91 -1.93 10.12
CA GLY A 105 -0.74 -0.53 9.73
C GLY A 105 0.21 -0.40 8.53
N PHE A 106 1.08 0.61 8.56
CA PHE A 106 2.03 0.89 7.47
C PHE A 106 3.10 -0.20 7.28
N LEU A 107 3.36 -1.03 8.30
CA LEU A 107 4.33 -2.13 8.24
C LEU A 107 3.72 -3.45 7.76
N ALA A 108 2.43 -3.50 7.41
CA ALA A 108 1.78 -4.71 6.92
C ALA A 108 2.38 -5.23 5.58
N ALA A 109 3.20 -4.44 4.88
CA ALA A 109 4.01 -4.91 3.75
C ALA A 109 5.02 -6.00 4.15
N ALA A 110 5.56 -5.95 5.37
CA ALA A 110 6.40 -7.01 5.91
C ALA A 110 5.59 -8.30 6.16
N ALA A 111 4.37 -8.17 6.70
CA ALA A 111 3.45 -9.31 6.88
C ALA A 111 3.06 -9.96 5.55
N LEU A 112 2.80 -9.14 4.51
CA LEU A 112 2.54 -9.64 3.16
C LEU A 112 3.73 -10.44 2.59
N LEU A 113 4.95 -9.93 2.73
CA LEU A 113 6.16 -10.64 2.28
C LEU A 113 6.41 -11.93 3.10
N SER A 114 6.16 -11.90 4.41
CA SER A 114 6.23 -13.09 5.28
C SER A 114 5.26 -14.16 4.80
N ALA A 115 3.98 -13.82 4.61
CA ALA A 115 2.96 -14.73 4.10
C ALA A 115 3.29 -15.31 2.72
N LEU A 116 3.88 -14.51 1.83
CA LEU A 116 4.39 -14.97 0.54
C LEU A 116 5.49 -16.03 0.67
N ARG A 117 6.44 -15.85 1.59
CA ARG A 117 7.56 -16.78 1.82
C ARG A 117 7.11 -18.09 2.43
N GLU A 118 6.13 -18.02 3.31
CA GLU A 118 5.45 -19.19 3.87
C GLU A 118 4.58 -19.94 2.84
N GLY A 119 4.45 -19.42 1.61
CA GLY A 119 3.65 -20.05 0.56
C GLY A 119 2.15 -19.98 0.80
N ARG A 120 1.67 -19.01 1.61
CA ARG A 120 0.23 -18.85 1.87
C ARG A 120 -0.50 -18.46 0.59
N SER A 121 -1.72 -18.97 0.44
CA SER A 121 -2.62 -18.51 -0.62
C SER A 121 -3.19 -17.14 -0.25
N LEU A 122 -2.84 -16.13 -1.04
CA LEU A 122 -3.30 -14.74 -0.85
C LEU A 122 -4.57 -14.42 -1.67
N GLY A 123 -4.92 -15.32 -2.59
CA GLY A 123 -6.08 -15.21 -3.47
C GLY A 123 -6.00 -14.04 -4.44
N GLU A 124 -7.18 -13.58 -4.84
CA GLU A 124 -7.34 -12.42 -5.71
C GLU A 124 -7.84 -11.20 -4.92
N ALA A 125 -7.58 -10.02 -5.45
CA ALA A 125 -8.08 -8.75 -4.94
C ALA A 125 -8.38 -7.76 -6.07
N GLU A 126 -9.34 -6.86 -5.83
CA GLU A 126 -9.67 -5.78 -6.74
C GLU A 126 -8.77 -4.56 -6.50
N THR A 127 -8.67 -3.72 -7.53
CA THR A 127 -8.03 -2.40 -7.41
C THR A 127 -9.06 -1.36 -6.98
N VAL A 128 -8.70 -0.53 -6.02
CA VAL A 128 -9.53 0.57 -5.50
C VAL A 128 -8.79 1.88 -5.70
N ALA A 129 -9.52 2.94 -6.05
CA ALA A 129 -8.95 4.28 -6.15
C ALA A 129 -8.61 4.85 -4.75
N TYR A 130 -7.47 5.51 -4.63
CA TYR A 130 -7.03 6.22 -3.44
C TYR A 130 -6.39 7.56 -3.82
N GLY A 131 -7.22 8.60 -3.97
CA GLY A 131 -6.82 9.84 -4.63
C GLY A 131 -6.38 9.57 -6.08
N GLU A 132 -5.19 10.03 -6.46
CA GLU A 132 -4.59 9.79 -7.78
C GLU A 132 -3.92 8.41 -7.88
N ARG A 133 -3.89 7.64 -6.78
CA ARG A 133 -3.24 6.33 -6.71
C ARG A 133 -4.25 5.20 -6.81
N GLN A 134 -3.73 4.02 -7.03
CA GLN A 134 -4.48 2.77 -7.03
C GLN A 134 -3.92 1.86 -5.94
N VAL A 135 -4.82 1.29 -5.13
CA VAL A 135 -4.47 0.39 -4.04
C VAL A 135 -5.14 -0.96 -4.20
N ILE A 136 -4.51 -1.99 -3.64
CA ILE A 136 -5.05 -3.35 -3.51
C ILE A 136 -5.26 -3.58 -2.02
N CYS A 137 -6.52 -3.73 -1.61
CA CYS A 137 -6.85 -4.00 -0.20
C CYS A 137 -6.94 -5.51 0.02
N ILE A 138 -6.13 -6.04 0.93
CA ILE A 138 -6.05 -7.48 1.19
C ILE A 138 -6.66 -7.76 2.56
N PRO A 139 -7.56 -8.75 2.69
CA PRO A 139 -8.03 -9.25 3.98
C PRO A 139 -6.86 -9.52 4.94
N ALA A 140 -6.81 -8.82 6.07
CA ALA A 140 -5.64 -8.84 6.94
C ALA A 140 -5.29 -10.24 7.49
N GLU A 141 -6.29 -11.11 7.67
CA GLU A 141 -6.13 -12.50 8.06
C GLU A 141 -5.34 -13.33 7.03
N ARG A 142 -5.41 -12.98 5.74
CA ARG A 142 -4.63 -13.67 4.68
C ARG A 142 -3.13 -13.44 4.85
N ILE A 143 -2.74 -12.35 5.51
CA ILE A 143 -1.35 -12.03 5.83
C ILE A 143 -1.01 -12.25 7.31
N GLY A 144 -1.87 -12.97 8.04
CA GLY A 144 -1.60 -13.42 9.41
C GLY A 144 -1.99 -12.46 10.53
N ILE A 145 -2.67 -11.34 10.22
CA ILE A 145 -3.17 -10.42 11.25
C ILE A 145 -4.48 -11.01 11.83
N ALA A 146 -4.49 -11.30 13.13
CA ALA A 146 -5.64 -11.86 13.82
C ALA A 146 -6.71 -10.80 14.13
N GLU A 147 -7.98 -11.20 14.04
CA GLU A 147 -9.17 -10.38 14.38
C GLU A 147 -9.18 -8.95 13.80
N PRO A 148 -8.89 -8.74 12.51
CA PRO A 148 -8.78 -7.40 11.96
C PRO A 148 -10.14 -6.73 11.79
N ILE A 149 -10.22 -5.45 12.15
CA ILE A 149 -11.32 -4.55 11.75
C ILE A 149 -10.97 -3.73 10.49
N LEU A 150 -9.68 -3.63 10.19
CA LEU A 150 -9.10 -2.88 9.10
C LEU A 150 -8.27 -3.81 8.20
N ASP A 151 -8.47 -3.71 6.90
CA ASP A 151 -7.68 -4.41 5.89
C ASP A 151 -6.62 -3.47 5.28
N PRO A 152 -5.33 -3.86 5.23
CA PRO A 152 -4.29 -3.03 4.64
C PRO A 152 -4.48 -2.88 3.13
N CYS A 153 -4.32 -1.64 2.66
CA CYS A 153 -4.41 -1.26 1.27
C CYS A 153 -3.04 -0.85 0.75
N PHE A 154 -2.50 -1.69 -0.13
CA PHE A 154 -1.16 -1.58 -0.66
C PHE A 154 -1.17 -0.81 -1.97
N ASP A 155 -0.27 0.15 -2.12
CA ASP A 155 0.00 0.83 -3.37
C ASP A 155 0.30 -0.20 -4.47
N ARG A 156 -0.44 -0.12 -5.57
CA ARG A 156 -0.30 -1.08 -6.67
C ARG A 156 1.10 -1.07 -7.30
N LEU A 157 1.81 0.06 -7.27
CA LEU A 157 3.12 0.19 -7.92
C LEU A 157 4.29 -0.20 -7.01
N THR A 158 4.23 0.13 -5.73
CA THR A 158 5.36 -0.09 -4.80
C THR A 158 5.16 -1.26 -3.86
N GLY A 159 3.92 -1.67 -3.59
CA GLY A 159 3.58 -2.58 -2.50
C GLY A 159 3.68 -1.95 -1.10
N ALA A 160 3.88 -0.64 -0.98
CA ALA A 160 3.82 0.07 0.30
C ALA A 160 2.36 0.17 0.77
N VAL A 161 2.10 0.09 2.07
CA VAL A 161 0.75 0.33 2.60
C VAL A 161 0.49 1.84 2.64
N LEU A 162 -0.57 2.31 1.98
CA LEU A 162 -0.95 3.72 1.96
C LEU A 162 -2.11 4.02 2.90
N ALA A 163 -2.99 3.04 3.08
CA ALA A 163 -4.24 3.20 3.78
C ALA A 163 -4.69 1.89 4.42
N GLN A 164 -5.73 1.96 5.23
CA GLN A 164 -6.50 0.79 5.62
C GLN A 164 -7.96 0.99 5.26
N ARG A 165 -8.65 -0.11 4.95
CA ARG A 165 -10.07 -0.11 4.62
C ARG A 165 -10.85 -0.82 5.71
N HIS A 166 -11.82 -0.11 6.27
CA HIS A 166 -12.69 -0.66 7.30
C HIS A 166 -13.63 -1.70 6.69
N ARG A 167 -13.67 -2.90 7.28
CA ARG A 167 -14.43 -4.04 6.74
C ARG A 167 -15.93 -3.82 6.62
N LEU A 168 -16.52 -3.26 7.67
CA LEU A 168 -17.98 -3.05 7.72
C LEU A 168 -18.44 -1.85 6.88
N SER A 169 -17.73 -0.72 6.94
CA SER A 169 -18.15 0.50 6.25
C SER A 169 -17.61 0.61 4.82
N GLY A 170 -16.58 -0.18 4.47
CA GLY A 170 -15.88 -0.11 3.18
C GLY A 170 -15.10 1.19 2.96
N LYS A 171 -15.03 2.08 3.95
CA LYS A 171 -14.32 3.37 3.89
C LYS A 171 -12.85 3.20 4.24
N PHE A 172 -12.02 4.13 3.75
CA PHE A 172 -10.65 4.26 4.25
C PHE A 172 -10.69 4.85 5.66
N ASP A 173 -10.04 4.18 6.61
CA ASP A 173 -10.06 4.51 8.04
C ASP A 173 -8.76 4.03 8.70
N GLY A 174 -8.44 4.51 9.91
CA GLY A 174 -7.25 4.13 10.66
C GLY A 174 -5.95 4.73 10.08
N PRO A 175 -4.80 4.06 10.23
CA PRO A 175 -3.51 4.58 9.78
C PRO A 175 -3.44 4.66 8.25
N SER A 176 -3.76 5.84 7.72
CA SER A 176 -3.77 6.13 6.28
C SER A 176 -3.09 7.46 5.99
N LEU A 177 -2.37 7.56 4.88
CA LEU A 177 -1.73 8.79 4.42
C LEU A 177 -2.71 9.63 3.61
N ASP A 178 -2.75 10.94 3.84
CA ASP A 178 -3.55 11.85 3.05
C ASP A 178 -3.17 11.76 1.56
N PRO A 179 -4.11 11.43 0.65
CA PRO A 179 -3.75 11.10 -0.74
C PRO A 179 -2.96 12.17 -1.48
N TRP A 180 -3.18 13.46 -1.16
CA TRP A 180 -2.52 14.60 -1.80
C TRP A 180 -1.07 14.82 -1.34
N SER A 181 -0.69 14.30 -0.17
CA SER A 181 0.65 14.47 0.41
C SER A 181 1.63 13.38 -0.03
N ILE A 182 1.14 12.27 -0.57
CA ILE A 182 1.96 11.10 -0.92
C ILE A 182 3.00 11.45 -1.99
N ARG A 183 4.26 11.13 -1.71
CA ARG A 183 5.38 11.20 -2.65
C ARG A 183 6.13 9.88 -2.62
N VAL A 184 6.48 9.37 -3.81
CA VAL A 184 7.17 8.11 -3.95
C VAL A 184 8.46 8.34 -4.71
N GLN A 185 9.57 7.84 -4.16
CA GLN A 185 10.86 7.74 -4.79
C GLN A 185 11.21 6.26 -4.89
N GLN A 186 11.13 5.69 -6.08
CA GLN A 186 11.63 4.34 -6.34
C GLN A 186 13.13 4.42 -6.60
N ALA A 187 13.91 3.53 -5.99
CA ALA A 187 15.28 3.36 -6.48
C ALA A 187 15.20 2.75 -7.88
N ALA A 188 16.01 3.27 -8.81
CA ALA A 188 16.10 2.68 -10.14
C ALA A 188 16.37 1.17 -10.00
N ALA A 189 15.61 0.35 -10.72
CA ALA A 189 15.89 -1.09 -10.79
C ALA A 189 17.35 -1.24 -11.23
N LYS A 190 18.19 -1.84 -10.38
CA LYS A 190 19.55 -2.16 -10.78
C LYS A 190 19.43 -3.19 -11.93
N PRO A 191 19.95 -2.89 -13.13
CA PRO A 191 19.82 -3.77 -14.28
C PRO A 191 20.46 -5.13 -14.04
#